data_AF-A0A835ESR3-F1
#
_entry.id   AF-A0A835ESR3-F1
#
_cell.length_a   1.000
_cell.length_b   1.000
_cell.length_c   1.000
_cell.angle_alpha   90.00
_cell.angle_beta   90.00
_cell.angle_gamma   90.00
#
_symmetry.space_group_name_H-M   'P 1'
#
loop_
_entity.id
_entity.type
_entity.pdbx_description
1 polymer ?
#
loop_
_entity_poly.entity_id
_entity_poly.type
_entity_poly.pdbx_seq_one_letter_code
_entity_poly.pdbx_strand_id
1 'polypeptide(L)'
;MASAVHHNCHRLHALLLRPLHAPSRHPRLSFLPCSARLAAPGCRLGTHAAVALAEPDLVPPDPDPEGEEEGDDDDAQFVVVTFYKFVPFEDPHAEVASHLRFLQGRDIHGRIYLNEQGINAQYSGPRKDAVAYADWVKMDHRFCDMLVQTSPALTGHAFPRLKLRYKPALVQLEGGSLHLPLLDSSMRAKPLTPSKWKERLEARACLDLSSSETSGRKLLLLDVRNDYEWDVGHFEGAQRPNVDCFRSTSFGLSEDASDPLNGIDKEKTDILMYCTGGIRCDVYSTILRKKGFRNLYTLEGGVSNYLRVEGPAGWVGNLFVFDGRLSLPPATFRRSWPSGEEAAVEKERWVGCCYACRSKVVELRHRNCANIDCNRLFLCCRWCAKELAGCCCSDCKAAPRLRPLLPGHQRYLKWHVYRDGLSTPVATDSKDNPDCCC
;
A
#
# COMPACT_ATOMS: atom_id res chain seq x y z
N MET A 1 41.65 26.77 -12.24
CA MET A 1 41.12 26.99 -13.60
C MET A 1 40.58 25.65 -14.09
N ALA A 2 39.29 25.37 -14.32
CA ALA A 2 38.00 26.08 -14.32
C ALA A 2 37.02 25.19 -13.52
N SER A 3 36.16 25.63 -12.58
CA SER A 3 35.06 26.61 -12.57
C SER A 3 33.88 26.30 -13.50
N ALA A 4 32.75 25.95 -12.84
CA ALA A 4 31.34 26.19 -13.16
C ALA A 4 30.66 25.46 -14.35
N VAL A 5 29.72 24.54 -14.03
CA VAL A 5 28.35 24.32 -14.59
C VAL A 5 27.73 23.17 -13.76
N HIS A 6 26.58 23.20 -13.06
CA HIS A 6 25.57 24.21 -12.75
C HIS A 6 24.88 23.80 -11.42
N HIS A 7 24.88 24.72 -10.45
CA HIS A 7 23.86 24.80 -9.40
C HIS A 7 22.54 25.28 -10.01
N ASN A 8 21.42 24.64 -9.65
CA ASN A 8 20.12 25.29 -9.42
C ASN A 8 19.10 24.26 -8.91
N CYS A 9 19.10 24.01 -7.60
CA CYS A 9 18.01 23.31 -6.92
C CYS A 9 17.66 24.07 -5.63
N HIS A 10 17.48 25.38 -5.73
CA HIS A 10 16.84 26.19 -4.68
C HIS A 10 16.31 27.47 -5.31
N ARG A 11 15.00 27.50 -5.57
CA ARG A 11 14.07 28.65 -5.51
C ARG A 11 12.79 28.29 -6.26
N LEU A 12 11.75 27.94 -5.51
CA LEU A 12 10.36 28.34 -5.75
C LEU A 12 9.56 27.96 -4.49
N HIS A 13 9.54 28.91 -3.56
CA HIS A 13 8.57 28.96 -2.47
C HIS A 13 7.21 29.40 -3.04
N ALA A 14 6.13 28.88 -2.43
CA ALA A 14 4.76 29.39 -2.49
C ALA A 14 4.11 29.50 -3.89
N LEU A 15 3.69 28.35 -4.45
CA LEU A 15 2.58 28.32 -5.39
C LEU A 15 1.32 27.90 -4.63
N LEU A 16 0.53 28.91 -4.26
CA LEU A 16 -0.92 28.78 -4.09
C LEU A 16 -1.46 27.84 -5.18
N LEU A 17 -2.35 26.93 -4.80
CA LEU A 17 -3.11 26.04 -5.66
C LEU A 17 -3.71 26.80 -6.86
N ARG A 18 -2.93 26.94 -7.95
CA ARG A 18 -3.47 27.36 -9.24
C ARG A 18 -4.17 26.15 -9.85
N PRO A 19 -5.41 26.29 -10.35
CA PRO A 19 -6.06 25.20 -11.03
C PRO A 19 -5.22 24.84 -12.26
N LEU A 20 -4.73 23.60 -12.29
CA LEU A 20 -4.15 23.01 -13.50
C LEU A 20 -5.18 23.18 -14.62
N HIS A 21 -4.74 23.65 -15.80
CA HIS A 21 -5.59 23.68 -16.98
C HIS A 21 -6.15 22.27 -17.20
N ALA A 22 -7.44 22.11 -16.90
CA ALA A 22 -8.10 20.84 -17.08
C ALA A 22 -8.03 20.49 -18.58
N PRO A 23 -7.71 19.24 -18.95
CA PRO A 23 -7.91 18.79 -20.32
C PRO A 23 -9.37 19.05 -20.74
N SER A 24 -9.59 19.18 -22.05
CA SER A 24 -10.89 19.40 -22.71
C SER A 24 -12.05 18.75 -21.95
N ARG A 25 -13.13 19.50 -21.69
CA ARG A 25 -14.21 19.14 -20.75
C ARG A 25 -14.56 17.65 -20.79
N HIS A 26 -14.31 16.95 -19.67
CA HIS A 26 -14.73 15.57 -19.46
C HIS A 26 -16.23 15.45 -19.79
N PRO A 27 -16.66 14.51 -20.66
CA PRO A 27 -18.08 14.28 -20.88
C PRO A 27 -18.68 13.82 -19.55
N ARG A 28 -19.51 14.66 -18.92
CA ARG A 28 -20.14 14.35 -17.63
C ARG A 28 -21.12 13.20 -17.84
N LEU A 29 -20.94 12.10 -17.11
CA LEU A 29 -22.06 11.21 -16.77
C LEU A 29 -22.95 11.98 -15.79
N SER A 30 -24.06 12.50 -16.28
CA SER A 30 -25.15 13.01 -15.46
C SER A 30 -25.86 11.82 -14.81
N PHE A 31 -25.53 11.51 -13.56
CA PHE A 31 -26.44 10.77 -12.70
C PHE A 31 -27.12 11.78 -11.79
N LEU A 32 -28.43 11.96 -12.01
CA LEU A 32 -29.31 12.73 -11.13
C LEU A 32 -29.32 12.09 -9.73
N PRO A 33 -29.31 12.88 -8.64
CA PRO A 33 -29.47 12.35 -7.30
C PRO A 33 -30.93 11.91 -7.10
N CYS A 34 -31.13 10.64 -6.76
CA CYS A 34 -32.43 10.14 -6.32
C CYS A 34 -32.73 10.74 -4.94
N SER A 35 -33.82 11.49 -4.85
CA SER A 35 -34.29 12.14 -3.63
C SER A 35 -34.90 11.09 -2.69
N ALA A 36 -34.25 10.80 -1.58
CA ALA A 36 -34.83 10.02 -0.49
C ALA A 36 -35.74 10.94 0.34
N ARG A 37 -37.06 10.79 0.18
CA ARG A 37 -38.05 11.35 1.11
C ARG A 37 -38.25 10.39 2.27
N LEU A 38 -38.12 10.94 3.47
CA LEU A 38 -38.61 10.37 4.73
C LEU A 38 -40.15 10.29 4.74
N ALA A 39 -40.69 9.15 5.15
CA ALA A 39 -41.97 9.05 5.87
C ALA A 39 -42.03 7.71 6.63
N ALA A 40 -42.30 7.80 7.94
CA ALA A 40 -42.63 6.67 8.82
C ALA A 40 -44.17 6.54 8.96
N PRO A 41 -44.71 5.73 9.90
CA PRO A 41 -45.18 4.35 9.70
C PRO A 41 -46.72 4.22 9.79
N GLY A 42 -47.27 3.07 9.36
CA GLY A 42 -48.69 2.77 9.50
C GLY A 42 -49.01 1.27 9.50
N CYS A 43 -49.54 0.79 10.62
CA CYS A 43 -50.12 -0.54 10.83
C CYS A 43 -51.36 -0.82 9.97
N ARG A 44 -51.59 -2.09 9.57
CA ARG A 44 -52.70 -2.99 10.04
C ARG A 44 -52.97 -4.16 9.07
N LEU A 45 -52.98 -5.37 9.67
CA LEU A 45 -53.88 -6.55 9.54
C LEU A 45 -54.29 -7.16 8.18
N GLY A 46 -54.22 -8.51 8.13
CA GLY A 46 -55.02 -9.43 7.29
C GLY A 46 -54.24 -10.68 6.87
N THR A 47 -54.11 -11.75 7.68
CA THR A 47 -54.98 -12.96 7.81
C THR A 47 -54.94 -14.01 6.68
N HIS A 48 -54.60 -15.25 7.07
CA HIS A 48 -54.82 -16.58 6.47
C HIS A 48 -54.05 -16.93 5.15
N ALA A 49 -53.53 -18.13 4.91
CA ALA A 49 -53.83 -19.46 5.45
C ALA A 49 -52.61 -20.41 5.40
N ALA A 50 -52.63 -21.41 6.27
CA ALA A 50 -51.72 -22.55 6.30
C ALA A 50 -52.13 -23.63 5.29
N VAL A 51 -51.16 -24.31 4.67
CA VAL A 51 -51.29 -25.71 4.24
C VAL A 51 -49.95 -26.40 4.49
N ALA A 52 -50.02 -27.54 5.18
CA ALA A 52 -48.91 -28.38 5.58
C ALA A 52 -48.87 -29.67 4.73
N LEU A 53 -47.72 -30.36 4.86
CA LEU A 53 -47.43 -31.79 4.61
C LEU A 53 -46.97 -32.18 3.19
N ALA A 54 -45.71 -32.61 3.06
CA ALA A 54 -45.32 -34.03 3.09
C ALA A 54 -43.81 -34.20 2.82
N GLU A 55 -43.09 -34.92 3.68
CA GLU A 55 -41.87 -35.68 3.33
C GLU A 55 -42.29 -37.08 2.85
N PRO A 56 -41.57 -37.73 1.91
CA PRO A 56 -40.38 -38.55 2.23
C PRO A 56 -39.35 -38.56 1.04
N ASP A 57 -38.18 -39.22 0.99
CA ASP A 57 -37.64 -40.47 1.54
C ASP A 57 -36.10 -40.36 1.66
N LEU A 58 -35.54 -41.05 2.66
CA LEU A 58 -34.11 -41.22 2.91
C LEU A 58 -33.52 -42.31 1.99
N VAL A 59 -32.50 -41.96 1.21
CA VAL A 59 -31.64 -42.92 0.49
C VAL A 59 -30.26 -42.92 1.18
N PRO A 60 -29.69 -44.08 1.57
CA PRO A 60 -28.37 -44.13 2.18
C PRO A 60 -27.26 -43.86 1.14
N PRO A 61 -26.18 -43.15 1.48
CA PRO A 61 -25.07 -42.95 0.57
C PRO A 61 -24.24 -44.24 0.42
N ASP A 62 -23.84 -44.53 -0.82
CA ASP A 62 -22.87 -45.57 -1.18
C ASP A 62 -21.49 -45.29 -0.54
N PRO A 63 -20.68 -46.33 -0.26
CA PRO A 63 -19.39 -46.17 0.40
C PRO A 63 -18.35 -45.49 -0.51
N ASP A 64 -17.63 -44.53 0.07
CA ASP A 64 -16.56 -43.75 -0.57
C ASP A 64 -15.51 -44.63 -1.27
N PRO A 65 -15.08 -44.29 -2.51
CA PRO A 65 -13.81 -44.77 -3.02
C PRO A 65 -12.69 -43.99 -2.32
N GLU A 66 -11.89 -44.73 -1.58
CA GLU A 66 -10.50 -44.51 -1.16
C GLU A 66 -9.88 -43.13 -1.48
N GLY A 67 -9.44 -42.46 -0.41
CA GLY A 67 -8.95 -41.08 -0.38
C GLY A 67 -7.94 -40.72 -1.47
N GLU A 68 -8.31 -39.69 -2.23
CA GLU A 68 -7.35 -38.82 -2.88
C GLU A 68 -6.69 -37.96 -1.79
N GLU A 69 -5.38 -38.07 -1.64
CA GLU A 69 -4.59 -37.18 -0.79
C GLU A 69 -4.79 -35.74 -1.26
N GLU A 70 -5.49 -34.92 -0.46
CA GLU A 70 -5.53 -33.46 -0.60
C GLU A 70 -4.12 -32.89 -0.30
N GLY A 71 -3.20 -32.98 -1.26
CA GLY A 71 -1.85 -32.47 -1.10
C GLY A 71 -1.16 -32.21 -2.44
N ASP A 72 -1.21 -30.97 -2.92
CA ASP A 72 -0.06 -30.27 -3.54
C ASP A 72 -0.37 -28.84 -4.07
N ASP A 73 -1.62 -28.37 -4.11
CA ASP A 73 -1.94 -27.11 -4.81
C ASP A 73 -1.59 -25.82 -4.03
N ASP A 74 -1.55 -25.86 -2.69
CA ASP A 74 -1.16 -24.69 -1.86
C ASP A 74 0.35 -24.38 -1.96
N ASP A 75 1.19 -25.39 -2.22
CA ASP A 75 2.64 -25.23 -2.31
C ASP A 75 3.09 -24.55 -3.61
N ALA A 76 2.31 -24.70 -4.68
CA ALA A 76 2.51 -24.04 -5.97
C ALA A 76 2.04 -22.58 -5.97
N GLN A 77 1.22 -22.16 -4.99
CA GLN A 77 0.69 -20.80 -4.94
C GLN A 77 1.82 -19.80 -4.69
N PHE A 78 1.89 -18.76 -5.52
CA PHE A 78 2.83 -17.67 -5.31
C PHE A 78 2.37 -16.74 -4.18
N VAL A 79 3.29 -16.42 -3.28
CA VAL A 79 3.06 -15.49 -2.17
C VAL A 79 4.08 -14.35 -2.22
N VAL A 80 3.72 -13.21 -1.64
CA VAL A 80 4.65 -12.17 -1.25
C VAL A 80 4.84 -12.22 0.25
N VAL A 81 6.10 -12.34 0.66
CA VAL A 81 6.53 -12.26 2.05
C VAL A 81 7.15 -10.90 2.31
N THR A 82 6.79 -10.30 3.44
CA THR A 82 7.35 -9.04 3.93
C THR A 82 7.72 -9.17 5.40
N PHE A 83 8.91 -8.72 5.75
CA PHE A 83 9.34 -8.57 7.14
C PHE A 83 10.46 -7.54 7.24
N TYR A 84 10.70 -7.06 8.45
CA TYR A 84 11.90 -6.33 8.81
C TYR A 84 12.21 -6.58 10.28
N LYS A 85 13.47 -6.38 10.66
CA LYS A 85 13.88 -6.43 12.06
C LYS A 85 15.14 -5.58 12.25
N PHE A 86 15.13 -4.77 13.30
CA PHE A 86 16.31 -4.04 13.75
C PHE A 86 17.08 -4.89 14.76
N VAL A 87 18.23 -5.40 14.34
CA VAL A 87 19.18 -6.16 15.16
C VAL A 87 20.60 -5.83 14.68
N PRO A 88 21.60 -5.81 15.57
CA PRO A 88 22.96 -5.51 15.17
C PRO A 88 23.53 -6.64 14.32
N PHE A 89 24.18 -6.27 13.22
CA PHE A 89 25.07 -7.15 12.45
C PHE A 89 26.51 -6.67 12.58
N GLU A 90 27.39 -7.54 13.05
CA GLU A 90 28.83 -7.26 13.15
C GLU A 90 29.47 -7.18 11.75
N ASP A 91 29.13 -8.13 10.87
CA ASP A 91 29.55 -8.14 9.47
C ASP A 91 28.33 -8.29 8.54
N PRO A 92 27.70 -7.16 8.12
CA PRO A 92 26.58 -7.18 7.18
C PRO A 92 26.92 -7.82 5.82
N HIS A 93 28.19 -7.84 5.41
CA HIS A 93 28.60 -8.45 4.14
C HIS A 93 28.64 -9.98 4.25
N ALA A 94 29.10 -10.51 5.38
CA ALA A 94 28.99 -11.93 5.68
C ALA A 94 27.52 -12.37 5.75
N GLU A 95 26.65 -11.58 6.38
CA GLU A 95 25.20 -11.85 6.41
C GLU A 95 24.60 -11.89 4.99
N VAL A 96 24.93 -10.91 4.14
CA VAL A 96 24.53 -10.92 2.72
C VAL A 96 24.97 -12.20 2.02
N ALA A 97 26.20 -12.66 2.24
CA ALA A 97 26.73 -13.89 1.63
C ALA A 97 25.99 -15.15 2.12
N SER A 98 25.69 -15.24 3.42
CA SER A 98 24.94 -16.34 4.02
C SER A 98 23.51 -16.43 3.47
N HIS A 99 22.81 -15.29 3.40
CA HIS A 99 21.46 -15.24 2.86
C HIS A 99 21.44 -15.56 1.35
N LEU A 100 22.43 -15.11 0.58
CA LEU A 100 22.57 -15.48 -0.83
C LEU A 100 22.75 -16.98 -1.00
N ARG A 101 23.59 -17.61 -0.17
CA ARG A 101 23.83 -19.06 -0.21
C ARG A 101 22.55 -19.85 0.07
N PHE A 102 21.75 -19.43 1.05
CA PHE A 102 20.49 -20.09 1.35
C PHE A 102 19.49 -20.01 0.17
N LEU A 103 19.47 -18.89 -0.54
CA LEU A 103 18.56 -18.65 -1.66
C LEU A 103 19.05 -19.25 -2.99
N GLN A 104 20.25 -19.82 -3.06
CA GLN A 104 20.73 -20.47 -4.27
C GLN A 104 19.82 -21.65 -4.66
N GLY A 105 19.37 -21.66 -5.92
CA GLY A 105 18.47 -22.69 -6.45
C GLY A 105 17.00 -22.54 -6.04
N ARG A 106 16.63 -21.49 -5.29
CA ARG A 106 15.25 -21.18 -4.91
C ARG A 106 14.62 -20.15 -5.81
N ASP A 107 13.34 -20.30 -6.07
CA ASP A 107 12.60 -19.39 -6.94
C ASP A 107 12.09 -18.16 -6.18
N ILE A 108 13.01 -17.24 -5.87
CA ILE A 108 12.73 -16.05 -5.06
C ILE A 108 13.12 -14.77 -5.81
N HIS A 109 12.14 -13.90 -6.05
CA HIS A 109 12.33 -12.56 -6.57
C HIS A 109 11.94 -11.51 -5.55
N GLY A 110 12.71 -10.44 -5.39
CA GLY A 110 12.44 -9.48 -4.33
C GLY A 110 13.53 -8.48 -4.07
N ARG A 111 13.40 -7.78 -2.95
CA ARG A 111 14.39 -6.85 -2.41
C ARG A 111 14.63 -7.26 -0.96
N ILE A 112 15.87 -7.63 -0.68
CA ILE A 112 16.33 -8.00 0.65
C ILE A 112 17.55 -7.12 0.94
N TYR A 113 17.41 -6.23 1.89
CA TYR A 113 18.45 -5.28 2.26
C TYR A 113 18.92 -5.58 3.66
N LEU A 114 20.23 -5.64 3.83
CA LEU A 114 20.89 -5.83 5.10
C LEU A 114 21.84 -4.66 5.34
N ASN A 115 22.01 -4.28 6.60
CA ASN A 115 23.01 -3.32 7.04
C ASN A 115 23.35 -3.57 8.51
N GLU A 116 24.20 -2.74 9.08
CA GLU A 116 24.64 -2.80 10.48
C GLU A 116 23.47 -2.78 11.49
N GLN A 117 22.32 -2.26 11.08
CA GLN A 117 21.12 -2.09 11.90
C GLN A 117 20.09 -3.20 11.71
N GLY A 118 20.26 -4.13 10.76
CA GLY A 118 19.40 -5.31 10.60
C GLY A 118 18.98 -5.59 9.16
N ILE A 119 17.73 -6.05 8.98
CA ILE A 119 17.18 -6.54 7.69
C ILE A 119 15.83 -5.91 7.34
N ASN A 120 15.60 -5.68 6.05
CA ASN A 120 14.30 -5.35 5.47
C ASN A 120 14.10 -6.17 4.19
N ALA A 121 13.05 -6.98 4.16
CA ALA A 121 12.80 -7.95 3.10
C ALA A 121 11.36 -7.83 2.56
N GLN A 122 11.25 -7.80 1.24
CA GLN A 122 10.00 -7.92 0.49
C GLN A 122 10.30 -8.75 -0.75
N TYR A 123 9.74 -9.96 -0.82
CA TYR A 123 10.04 -10.89 -1.90
C TYR A 123 8.84 -11.79 -2.19
N SER A 124 8.86 -12.45 -3.33
CA SER A 124 7.82 -13.33 -3.82
C SER A 124 8.40 -14.57 -4.46
N GLY A 125 7.72 -15.69 -4.31
CA GLY A 125 8.04 -16.97 -4.91
C GLY A 125 6.94 -17.99 -4.62
N PRO A 126 7.11 -19.24 -5.07
CA PRO A 126 6.28 -20.36 -4.61
C PRO A 126 6.24 -20.40 -3.08
N ARG A 127 5.09 -20.73 -2.50
CA ARG A 127 4.86 -20.69 -1.05
C ARG A 127 5.93 -21.44 -0.28
N LYS A 128 6.27 -22.65 -0.74
CA LYS A 128 7.33 -23.50 -0.19
C LYS A 128 8.67 -22.78 -0.06
N ASP A 129 9.18 -22.20 -1.14
CA ASP A 129 10.46 -21.49 -1.14
C ASP A 129 10.40 -20.20 -0.31
N ALA A 130 9.30 -19.46 -0.43
CA ALA A 130 9.16 -18.15 0.19
C ALA A 130 9.05 -18.24 1.72
N VAL A 131 8.30 -19.22 2.22
CA VAL A 131 8.16 -19.51 3.65
C VAL A 131 9.44 -20.12 4.20
N ALA A 132 10.08 -21.06 3.48
CA ALA A 132 11.34 -21.67 3.91
C ALA A 132 12.45 -20.64 4.19
N TYR A 133 12.54 -19.57 3.40
CA TYR A 133 13.49 -18.49 3.67
C TYR A 133 13.15 -17.69 4.93
N ALA A 134 11.87 -17.38 5.17
CA ALA A 134 11.47 -16.69 6.39
C ALA A 134 11.74 -17.54 7.63
N ASP A 135 11.47 -18.83 7.55
CA ASP A 135 11.70 -19.79 8.64
C ASP A 135 13.19 -19.97 8.92
N TRP A 136 14.02 -20.06 7.87
CA TRP A 136 15.48 -20.09 8.04
C TRP A 136 16.02 -18.84 8.71
N VAL A 137 15.54 -17.64 8.34
CA VAL A 137 15.93 -16.40 9.05
C VAL A 137 15.53 -16.46 10.53
N LYS A 138 14.36 -17.03 10.85
CA LYS A 138 13.87 -17.20 12.22
C LYS A 138 14.64 -18.23 13.06
N MET A 139 15.43 -19.10 12.44
CA MET A 139 16.30 -20.03 13.19
C MET A 139 17.39 -19.30 13.97
N ASP A 140 17.78 -18.11 13.51
CA ASP A 140 18.61 -17.23 14.32
C ASP A 140 17.77 -16.56 15.41
N HIS A 141 18.16 -16.78 16.66
CA HIS A 141 17.52 -16.24 17.86
C HIS A 141 17.30 -14.71 17.82
N ARG A 142 18.11 -13.94 17.08
CA ARG A 142 17.92 -12.50 16.88
C ARG A 142 16.59 -12.16 16.18
N PHE A 143 16.03 -13.11 15.43
CA PHE A 143 14.83 -12.95 14.60
C PHE A 143 13.65 -13.81 15.05
N CYS A 144 13.73 -14.52 16.18
CA CYS A 144 12.71 -15.49 16.58
C CYS A 144 11.31 -14.85 16.76
N ASP A 145 11.26 -13.60 17.20
CA ASP A 145 10.06 -12.79 17.40
C ASP A 145 9.70 -11.92 16.17
N MET A 146 10.39 -12.11 15.03
CA MET A 146 10.13 -11.34 13.82
C MET A 146 8.73 -11.62 13.28
N LEU A 147 7.96 -10.55 13.07
CA LEU A 147 6.66 -10.64 12.42
C LEU A 147 6.84 -10.83 10.91
N VAL A 148 6.49 -12.01 10.42
CA VAL A 148 6.49 -12.36 9.00
C VAL A 148 5.07 -12.20 8.47
N GLN A 149 4.91 -11.38 7.43
CA GLN A 149 3.63 -11.10 6.80
C GLN A 149 3.59 -11.71 5.41
N THR A 150 2.49 -12.40 5.07
CA THR A 150 2.27 -12.99 3.76
C THR A 150 1.05 -12.36 3.08
N SER A 151 1.06 -12.34 1.75
CA SER A 151 -0.09 -11.94 0.93
C SER A 151 -0.04 -12.68 -0.42
N PRO A 152 -1.17 -13.00 -1.04
CA PRO A 152 -1.19 -13.78 -2.28
C PRO A 152 -0.62 -12.99 -3.47
N ALA A 153 -0.04 -13.71 -4.41
CA ALA A 153 0.49 -13.19 -5.67
C ALA A 153 -0.03 -14.02 -6.85
N LEU A 154 -1.29 -13.77 -7.22
CA LEU A 154 -2.05 -14.58 -8.19
C LEU A 154 -1.44 -14.64 -9.60
N THR A 155 -0.55 -13.72 -9.94
CA THR A 155 0.06 -13.62 -11.28
C THR A 155 1.53 -14.07 -11.27
N GLY A 156 1.94 -14.90 -10.30
CA GLY A 156 3.33 -15.30 -10.10
C GLY A 156 4.14 -14.24 -9.33
N HIS A 157 5.43 -14.08 -9.62
CA HIS A 157 6.27 -13.13 -8.87
C HIS A 157 5.75 -11.69 -8.96
N ALA A 158 5.65 -11.04 -7.80
CA ALA A 158 5.36 -9.61 -7.70
C ALA A 158 6.60 -8.75 -7.97
N PHE A 159 7.79 -9.35 -8.03
CA PHE A 159 9.06 -8.68 -8.30
C PHE A 159 9.73 -9.25 -9.56
N PRO A 160 10.42 -8.40 -10.35
CA PRO A 160 11.00 -8.87 -11.61
C PRO A 160 12.26 -9.73 -11.42
N ARG A 161 12.97 -9.59 -10.30
CA ARG A 161 14.20 -10.33 -9.97
C ARG A 161 14.57 -10.15 -8.50
N LEU A 162 15.46 -11.01 -8.00
CA LEU A 162 16.10 -10.83 -6.70
C LEU A 162 17.08 -9.65 -6.69
N LYS A 163 17.02 -8.86 -5.62
CA LYS A 163 18.01 -7.84 -5.25
C LYS A 163 18.31 -8.01 -3.77
N LEU A 164 19.20 -8.93 -3.46
CA LEU A 164 19.75 -9.13 -2.12
C LEU A 164 21.11 -8.46 -2.05
N ARG A 165 21.29 -7.49 -1.15
CA ARG A 165 22.55 -6.74 -1.01
C ARG A 165 22.60 -5.89 0.25
N TYR A 166 23.82 -5.50 0.61
CA TYR A 166 24.05 -4.42 1.56
C TYR A 166 23.41 -3.11 1.07
N LYS A 167 22.83 -2.35 2.01
CA LYS A 167 22.36 -0.99 1.79
C LYS A 167 22.70 -0.08 2.99
N PRO A 168 23.27 1.11 2.77
CA PRO A 168 23.52 2.06 3.87
C PRO A 168 22.26 2.44 4.66
N ALA A 169 21.07 2.30 4.07
CA ALA A 169 19.81 2.50 4.76
C ALA A 169 18.78 1.44 4.34
N LEU A 170 18.17 0.78 5.33
CA LEU A 170 17.07 -0.17 5.12
C LEU A 170 15.80 0.50 4.59
N VAL A 171 15.63 1.79 4.92
CA VAL A 171 14.60 2.70 4.39
C VAL A 171 15.29 4.00 4.00
N GLN A 172 14.96 4.55 2.83
CA GLN A 172 15.58 5.78 2.36
C GLN A 172 15.10 6.99 3.17
N LEU A 173 16.02 7.65 3.85
CA LEU A 173 15.81 8.90 4.57
C LEU A 173 16.89 9.90 4.13
N GLU A 174 16.55 11.17 3.97
CA GLU A 174 17.52 12.23 3.77
C GLU A 174 18.47 12.34 4.96
N GLY A 175 19.77 12.48 4.71
CA GLY A 175 20.81 12.37 5.75
C GLY A 175 21.14 10.94 6.20
N GLY A 176 20.47 9.92 5.67
CA GLY A 176 20.69 8.50 6.02
C GLY A 176 20.10 8.09 7.37
N SER A 177 20.17 6.80 7.71
CA SER A 177 19.59 6.25 8.95
C SER A 177 20.61 5.65 9.93
N LEU A 178 21.88 5.50 9.53
CA LEU A 178 22.91 4.84 10.36
C LEU A 178 23.16 5.57 11.69
N HIS A 179 23.05 6.90 11.70
CA HIS A 179 23.22 7.73 12.90
C HIS A 179 21.99 7.75 13.82
N LEU A 180 20.89 7.10 13.43
CA LEU A 180 19.68 7.01 14.24
C LEU A 180 19.78 5.81 15.20
N PRO A 181 19.31 5.95 16.45
CA PRO A 181 19.39 4.90 17.46
C PRO A 181 18.29 3.84 17.25
N LEU A 182 18.23 3.22 16.07
CA LEU A 182 17.17 2.27 15.69
C LEU A 182 17.24 0.96 16.50
N LEU A 183 18.44 0.58 16.95
CA LEU A 183 18.67 -0.59 17.77
C LEU A 183 18.20 -0.39 19.24
N ASP A 184 18.04 0.86 19.68
CA ASP A 184 17.48 1.17 20.98
C ASP A 184 15.94 1.22 20.89
N SER A 185 15.29 0.19 21.44
CA SER A 185 13.82 0.11 21.46
C SER A 185 13.16 1.25 22.24
N SER A 186 13.84 1.85 23.23
CA SER A 186 13.29 2.97 24.02
C SER A 186 13.20 4.27 23.21
N MET A 187 14.06 4.40 22.19
CA MET A 187 14.05 5.55 21.28
C MET A 187 12.95 5.46 20.22
N ARG A 188 12.45 4.25 19.93
CA ARG A 188 11.34 4.03 18.99
C ARG A 188 9.99 4.36 19.63
N ALA A 189 8.97 4.49 18.79
CA ALA A 189 7.58 4.60 19.23
C ALA A 189 7.13 3.30 19.93
N LYS A 190 6.24 3.42 20.91
CA LYS A 190 5.66 2.25 21.56
C LYS A 190 4.74 1.50 20.58
N PRO A 191 4.99 0.22 20.30
CA PRO A 191 4.10 -0.55 19.43
C PRO A 191 2.74 -0.76 20.10
N LEU A 192 1.68 -0.62 19.30
CA LEU A 192 0.30 -0.96 19.65
C LEU A 192 -0.12 -2.14 18.78
N THR A 193 -0.68 -3.16 19.41
CA THR A 193 -1.33 -4.27 18.70
C THR A 193 -2.48 -3.74 17.84
N PRO A 194 -2.89 -4.46 16.77
CA PRO A 194 -4.03 -4.06 15.96
C PRO A 194 -5.30 -3.71 16.76
N SER A 195 -5.65 -4.54 17.75
CA SER A 195 -6.82 -4.31 18.61
C SER A 195 -6.67 -3.05 19.46
N LYS A 196 -5.47 -2.83 20.04
CA LYS A 196 -5.24 -1.61 20.83
C LYS A 196 -5.21 -0.35 19.96
N TRP A 197 -4.76 -0.47 18.71
CA TRP A 197 -4.84 0.61 17.74
C TRP A 197 -6.29 0.95 17.40
N LYS A 198 -7.13 -0.05 17.13
CA LYS A 198 -8.56 0.13 16.88
C LYS A 198 -9.25 0.87 18.03
N GLU A 199 -9.03 0.45 19.28
CA GLU A 199 -9.56 1.14 20.46
C GLU A 199 -9.13 2.62 20.51
N ARG A 200 -7.90 2.94 20.13
CA ARG A 200 -7.40 4.33 20.10
C ARG A 200 -8.03 5.14 18.98
N LEU A 201 -8.32 4.53 17.82
CA LEU A 201 -9.04 5.19 16.72
C LEU A 201 -10.48 5.51 17.13
N GLU A 202 -11.17 4.56 17.75
CA GLU A 202 -12.54 4.74 18.25
C GLU A 202 -12.60 5.82 19.34
N ALA A 203 -11.69 5.78 20.32
CA ALA A 203 -11.60 6.80 21.36
C ALA A 203 -11.35 8.20 20.78
N ARG A 204 -10.51 8.32 19.74
CA ARG A 204 -10.30 9.58 19.02
C ARG A 204 -11.59 10.07 18.36
N ALA A 205 -12.31 9.21 17.65
CA ALA A 205 -13.55 9.60 16.99
C ALA A 205 -14.59 10.12 18.00
N CYS A 206 -14.66 9.53 19.20
CA CYS A 206 -15.50 10.05 20.28
C CYS A 206 -15.06 11.44 20.77
N LEU A 207 -13.75 11.69 20.90
CA LEU A 207 -13.21 12.98 21.32
C LEU A 207 -13.47 14.09 20.30
N ASP A 208 -13.40 13.79 18.99
CA ASP A 208 -13.71 14.76 17.94
C ASP A 208 -15.22 15.14 17.92
N LEU A 209 -16.10 14.28 18.45
CA LEU A 209 -17.55 14.50 18.54
C LEU A 209 -17.99 15.17 19.85
N SER A 210 -17.29 14.90 20.97
CA SER A 210 -17.53 15.58 22.24
C SER A 210 -16.70 16.84 22.30
N SER A 211 -17.31 18.01 22.05
CA SER A 211 -16.71 19.35 22.18
C SER A 211 -16.29 19.73 23.62
N SER A 212 -16.07 18.75 24.49
CA SER A 212 -15.69 18.98 25.88
C SER A 212 -14.17 18.94 26.01
N GLU A 213 -13.58 20.08 26.35
CA GLU A 213 -12.17 20.29 26.73
C GLU A 213 -11.76 19.53 28.01
N THR A 214 -12.41 18.42 28.36
CA THR A 214 -12.27 17.77 29.67
C THR A 214 -11.07 16.84 29.79
N SER A 215 -10.41 16.49 28.68
CA SER A 215 -9.15 15.75 28.69
C SER A 215 -8.12 16.51 27.87
N GLY A 216 -7.28 17.32 28.51
CA GLY A 216 -6.24 18.14 27.86
C GLY A 216 -5.14 17.36 27.11
N ARG A 217 -5.37 16.08 26.77
CA ARG A 217 -4.50 15.25 25.93
C ARG A 217 -5.08 15.17 24.52
N LYS A 218 -4.41 15.83 23.58
CA LYS A 218 -4.71 15.76 22.15
C LYS A 218 -4.19 14.44 21.57
N LEU A 219 -4.94 13.82 20.67
CA LEU A 219 -4.51 12.63 19.92
C LEU A 219 -4.38 12.99 18.44
N LEU A 220 -3.20 12.77 17.86
CA LEU A 220 -2.91 12.99 16.45
C LEU A 220 -2.66 11.67 15.73
N LEU A 221 -3.34 11.47 14.62
CA LEU A 221 -3.16 10.33 13.72
C LEU A 221 -2.32 10.76 12.51
N LEU A 222 -1.12 10.22 12.38
CA LEU A 222 -0.19 10.50 11.31
C LEU A 222 -0.03 9.30 10.37
N ASP A 223 -0.33 9.53 9.11
CA ASP A 223 0.12 8.65 8.03
C ASP A 223 1.56 9.03 7.66
N VAL A 224 2.54 8.18 7.97
CA VAL A 224 3.96 8.44 7.61
C VAL A 224 4.32 7.87 6.24
N ARG A 225 3.30 7.57 5.43
CA ARG A 225 3.46 7.13 4.05
C ARG A 225 3.58 8.30 3.07
N ASN A 226 3.80 7.98 1.80
CA ASN A 226 3.76 8.98 0.74
C ASN A 226 2.33 9.35 0.39
N ASP A 227 2.18 10.51 -0.23
CA ASP A 227 0.92 11.11 -0.62
C ASP A 227 0.06 10.18 -1.52
N TYR A 228 0.69 9.51 -2.47
CA TYR A 228 0.04 8.54 -3.35
C TYR A 228 -0.47 7.30 -2.60
N GLU A 229 0.19 6.88 -1.51
CA GLU A 229 -0.27 5.72 -0.73
C GLU A 229 -1.55 6.04 0.03
N TRP A 230 -1.69 7.29 0.49
CA TRP A 230 -2.90 7.81 1.11
C TRP A 230 -4.05 7.92 0.11
N ASP A 231 -3.77 8.34 -1.14
CA ASP A 231 -4.78 8.50 -2.21
C ASP A 231 -5.51 7.19 -2.56
N VAL A 232 -4.89 6.05 -2.29
CA VAL A 232 -5.47 4.72 -2.52
C VAL A 232 -6.23 4.18 -1.32
N GLY A 233 -5.81 4.52 -0.11
CA GLY A 233 -6.52 4.18 1.12
C GLY A 233 -5.74 4.62 2.34
N HIS A 234 -6.45 4.89 3.44
CA HIS A 234 -5.91 5.46 4.68
C HIS A 234 -6.88 5.19 5.84
N PHE A 235 -6.44 5.43 7.08
CA PHE A 235 -7.36 5.44 8.22
C PHE A 235 -8.23 6.71 8.22
N GLU A 236 -9.50 6.58 8.59
CA GLU A 236 -10.43 7.70 8.67
C GLU A 236 -9.91 8.82 9.57
N GLY A 237 -10.04 10.06 9.07
CA GLY A 237 -9.53 11.25 9.74
C GLY A 237 -8.00 11.39 9.77
N ALA A 238 -7.23 10.49 9.14
CA ALA A 238 -5.80 10.71 8.94
C ALA A 238 -5.59 11.78 7.86
N GLN A 239 -4.78 12.80 8.17
CA GLN A 239 -4.47 13.86 7.21
C GLN A 239 -3.59 13.33 6.08
N ARG A 240 -3.87 13.76 4.84
CA ARG A 240 -3.06 13.41 3.67
C ARG A 240 -1.65 13.99 3.81
N PRO A 241 -0.59 13.16 3.76
CA PRO A 241 0.79 13.64 3.79
C PRO A 241 1.09 14.58 2.63
N ASN A 242 1.82 15.68 2.88
CA ASN A 242 2.34 16.57 1.84
C ASN A 242 3.77 16.18 1.41
N VAL A 243 4.00 14.87 1.24
CA VAL A 243 5.32 14.31 0.89
C VAL A 243 5.16 13.25 -0.18
N ASP A 244 5.84 13.41 -1.31
CA ASP A 244 5.83 12.44 -2.41
C ASP A 244 6.85 11.30 -2.20
N CYS A 245 7.80 11.50 -1.29
CA CYS A 245 8.82 10.53 -0.93
C CYS A 245 9.12 10.56 0.57
N PHE A 246 9.20 9.37 1.19
CA PHE A 246 9.57 9.23 2.60
C PHE A 246 10.97 9.78 2.87
N ARG A 247 11.84 9.74 1.85
CA ARG A 247 13.17 10.32 1.91
C ARG A 247 13.13 11.78 2.33
N SER A 248 12.15 12.55 1.85
CA SER A 248 11.98 13.97 2.14
C SER A 248 10.90 14.24 3.20
N THR A 249 10.53 13.23 4.00
CA THR A 249 9.55 13.43 5.07
C THR A 249 10.07 14.41 6.12
N SER A 250 9.29 15.45 6.38
CA SER A 250 9.65 16.58 7.24
C SER A 250 8.66 16.88 8.38
N PHE A 251 7.70 15.99 8.66
CA PHE A 251 6.75 16.14 9.79
C PHE A 251 7.45 16.48 11.12
N GLY A 252 7.07 17.56 11.77
CA GLY A 252 7.68 18.03 13.02
C GLY A 252 9.12 18.50 12.88
N LEU A 253 9.61 18.66 11.64
CA LEU A 253 10.90 19.25 11.30
C LEU A 253 10.74 20.63 10.65
N SER A 254 9.55 20.93 10.11
CA SER A 254 9.23 22.19 9.48
C SER A 254 8.57 23.16 10.45
N GLU A 255 8.85 24.45 10.29
CA GLU A 255 8.10 25.54 10.95
C GLU A 255 6.89 26.00 10.12
N ASP A 256 6.64 25.35 8.97
CA ASP A 256 5.49 25.63 8.12
C ASP A 256 4.18 25.34 8.88
N ALA A 257 3.21 26.25 8.78
CA ALA A 257 1.90 26.09 9.38
C ALA A 257 1.13 24.86 8.85
N SER A 258 1.51 24.34 7.69
CA SER A 258 0.96 23.12 7.10
C SER A 258 1.51 21.83 7.73
N ASP A 259 2.55 21.91 8.57
CA ASP A 259 3.07 20.74 9.28
C ASP A 259 2.13 20.38 10.45
N PRO A 260 1.54 19.17 10.48
CA PRO A 260 0.60 18.75 11.52
C PRO A 260 1.20 18.72 12.93
N LEU A 261 2.53 18.76 13.06
CA LEU A 261 3.25 18.77 14.33
C LEU A 261 3.77 20.16 14.72
N ASN A 262 3.48 21.20 13.94
CA ASN A 262 3.83 22.56 14.30
C ASN A 262 2.94 23.07 15.44
N GLY A 263 3.54 23.75 16.42
CA GLY A 263 2.83 24.38 17.55
C GLY A 263 2.14 23.42 18.54
N ILE A 264 2.34 22.10 18.44
CA ILE A 264 1.70 21.14 19.35
C ILE A 264 2.50 20.95 20.65
N ASP A 265 1.79 20.65 21.74
CA ASP A 265 2.41 20.30 23.02
C ASP A 265 3.06 18.90 22.90
N LYS A 266 4.40 18.87 22.88
CA LYS A 266 5.22 17.66 22.69
C LYS A 266 5.14 16.68 23.86
N GLU A 267 4.69 17.13 25.02
CA GLU A 267 4.58 16.31 26.25
C GLU A 267 3.15 15.76 26.46
N LYS A 268 2.12 16.51 26.03
CA LYS A 268 0.71 16.13 26.25
C LYS A 268 0.02 15.53 25.03
N THR A 269 0.60 15.66 23.83
CA THR A 269 0.00 15.12 22.61
C THR A 269 0.42 13.67 22.40
N ASP A 270 -0.56 12.78 22.26
CA ASP A 270 -0.38 11.40 21.83
C ASP A 270 -0.32 11.36 20.29
N ILE A 271 0.78 10.87 19.73
CA ILE A 271 1.01 10.77 18.29
C ILE A 271 0.98 9.30 17.87
N LEU A 272 -0.04 8.93 17.12
CA LEU A 272 -0.22 7.61 16.53
C LEU A 272 0.26 7.62 15.08
N MET A 273 1.30 6.83 14.79
CA MET A 273 1.89 6.73 13.45
C MET A 273 1.65 5.36 12.83
N TYR A 274 1.30 5.34 11.55
CA TYR A 274 1.21 4.11 10.79
C TYR A 274 1.85 4.23 9.41
N CYS A 275 2.28 3.08 8.90
CA CYS A 275 2.63 2.88 7.50
C CYS A 275 2.28 1.46 7.08
N THR A 276 2.59 1.07 5.85
CA THR A 276 2.21 -0.24 5.29
C THR A 276 2.63 -1.43 6.16
N GLY A 277 3.89 -1.45 6.62
CA GLY A 277 4.48 -2.59 7.34
C GLY A 277 5.23 -2.23 8.63
N GLY A 278 5.22 -0.97 9.08
CA GLY A 278 5.81 -0.54 10.36
C GLY A 278 7.19 0.13 10.30
N ILE A 279 8.11 -0.35 9.44
CA ILE A 279 9.53 0.10 9.46
C ILE A 279 9.74 1.62 9.36
N ARG A 280 8.92 2.34 8.59
CA ARG A 280 9.00 3.81 8.49
C ARG A 280 8.66 4.49 9.81
N CYS A 281 7.67 3.98 10.54
CA CYS A 281 7.27 4.52 11.83
C CYS A 281 8.38 4.34 12.87
N ASP A 282 9.04 3.18 12.88
CA ASP A 282 10.19 2.94 13.74
C ASP A 282 11.32 3.93 13.45
N VAL A 283 11.70 4.09 12.18
CA VAL A 283 12.74 5.06 11.77
C VAL A 283 12.34 6.47 12.17
N TYR A 284 11.14 6.90 11.79
CA TYR A 284 10.69 8.27 11.95
C TYR A 284 10.46 8.65 13.43
N SER A 285 9.99 7.70 14.23
CA SER A 285 9.76 7.90 15.65
C SER A 285 11.03 8.29 16.40
N THR A 286 12.20 7.74 16.03
CA THR A 286 13.47 8.14 16.65
C THR A 286 13.83 9.61 16.38
N ILE A 287 13.44 10.12 15.21
CA ILE A 287 13.64 11.53 14.85
C ILE A 287 12.72 12.41 15.70
N LEU A 288 11.44 12.07 15.80
CA LEU A 288 10.47 12.78 16.64
C LEU A 288 10.87 12.73 18.13
N ARG A 289 11.38 11.60 18.61
CA ARG A 289 11.91 11.45 19.97
C ARG A 289 13.05 12.45 20.23
N LYS A 290 14.03 12.54 19.31
CA LYS A 290 15.13 13.54 19.38
C LYS A 290 14.62 14.99 19.32
N LYS A 291 13.46 15.24 18.70
CA LYS A 291 12.80 16.56 18.66
C LYS A 291 11.96 16.87 19.90
N GLY A 292 11.89 15.96 20.87
CA GLY A 292 11.26 16.14 22.17
C GLY A 292 9.85 15.56 22.29
N PHE A 293 9.33 14.86 21.28
CA PHE A 293 8.01 14.22 21.37
C PHE A 293 8.04 12.99 22.30
N ARG A 294 7.18 13.00 23.33
CA ARG A 294 7.18 11.97 24.38
C ARG A 294 6.20 10.82 24.13
N ASN A 295 4.98 11.10 23.69
CA ASN A 295 3.96 10.06 23.54
C ASN A 295 3.86 9.61 22.08
N LEU A 296 4.82 8.79 21.65
CA LEU A 296 4.87 8.24 20.29
C LEU A 296 4.39 6.79 20.29
N TYR A 297 3.45 6.47 19.42
CA TYR A 297 2.87 5.15 19.25
C TYR A 297 2.91 4.72 17.79
N THR A 298 3.11 3.43 17.53
CA THR A 298 3.08 2.87 16.18
C THR A 298 2.21 1.63 16.07
N LEU A 299 1.56 1.45 14.93
CA LEU A 299 0.83 0.22 14.61
C LEU A 299 1.79 -0.94 14.36
N GLU A 300 1.76 -1.94 15.24
CA GLU A 300 2.59 -3.14 15.14
C GLU A 300 2.30 -3.92 13.85
N GLY A 301 3.35 -4.14 13.03
CA GLY A 301 3.22 -4.76 11.71
C GLY A 301 2.52 -3.89 10.65
N GLY A 302 2.23 -2.63 10.98
CA GLY A 302 1.59 -1.67 10.08
C GLY A 302 0.18 -2.08 9.63
N VAL A 303 -0.31 -1.37 8.61
CA VAL A 303 -1.66 -1.57 8.06
C VAL A 303 -1.87 -3.00 7.58
N SER A 304 -0.86 -3.64 6.99
CA SER A 304 -1.00 -5.01 6.51
C SER A 304 -1.32 -5.99 7.64
N ASN A 305 -0.74 -5.81 8.84
CA ASN A 305 -1.05 -6.64 9.99
C ASN A 305 -2.43 -6.29 10.58
N TYR A 306 -2.79 -5.01 10.58
CA TYR A 306 -4.10 -4.57 11.03
C TYR A 306 -5.23 -5.15 10.19
N LEU A 307 -5.16 -5.06 8.86
CA LEU A 307 -6.18 -5.59 7.95
C LEU A 307 -6.34 -7.11 8.09
N ARG A 308 -5.25 -7.81 8.43
CA ARG A 308 -5.27 -9.25 8.69
C ARG A 308 -6.00 -9.63 9.98
N VAL A 309 -5.86 -8.81 11.03
CA VAL A 309 -6.38 -9.11 12.39
C VAL A 309 -7.76 -8.50 12.62
N GLU A 310 -7.93 -7.22 12.27
CA GLU A 310 -9.13 -6.41 12.56
C GLU A 310 -10.02 -6.19 11.33
N GLY A 311 -9.57 -6.59 10.14
CA GLY A 311 -10.25 -6.26 8.89
C GLY A 311 -10.17 -4.75 8.58
N PRO A 312 -11.14 -4.20 7.83
CA PRO A 312 -11.11 -2.82 7.36
C PRO A 312 -11.64 -1.79 8.39
N ALA A 313 -11.82 -2.16 9.67
CA ALA A 313 -12.40 -1.25 10.66
C ALA A 313 -11.63 0.08 10.74
N GLY A 314 -12.29 1.21 10.46
CA GLY A 314 -11.70 2.55 10.41
C GLY A 314 -10.72 2.78 9.25
N TRP A 315 -10.51 1.81 8.36
CA TRP A 315 -9.67 1.91 7.17
C TRP A 315 -10.53 2.08 5.92
N VAL A 316 -10.20 3.07 5.09
CA VAL A 316 -10.88 3.30 3.80
C VAL A 316 -9.96 2.94 2.63
N GLY A 317 -10.54 2.33 1.59
CA GLY A 317 -9.83 2.05 0.35
C GLY A 317 -8.89 0.85 0.39
N ASN A 318 -7.96 0.81 -0.56
CA ASN A 318 -7.00 -0.29 -0.70
C ASN A 318 -5.69 0.02 0.03
N LEU A 319 -4.91 -1.01 0.32
CA LEU A 319 -3.55 -0.85 0.80
C LEU A 319 -2.56 -0.76 -0.35
N PHE A 320 -1.80 0.33 -0.43
CA PHE A 320 -0.70 0.43 -1.38
C PHE A 320 0.46 -0.50 -1.00
N VAL A 321 0.98 -1.27 -1.97
CA VAL A 321 2.13 -2.18 -1.80
C VAL A 321 3.23 -1.90 -2.83
N PHE A 322 4.49 -2.05 -2.42
CA PHE A 322 5.67 -1.60 -3.19
C PHE A 322 6.18 -2.61 -4.24
N ASP A 323 5.31 -3.47 -4.74
CA ASP A 323 5.60 -4.53 -5.71
C ASP A 323 4.64 -4.44 -6.88
N GLY A 324 4.68 -5.42 -7.81
CA GLY A 324 3.86 -5.58 -9.01
C GLY A 324 2.36 -5.23 -8.85
N ARG A 325 1.81 -5.46 -7.66
CA ARG A 325 0.37 -5.38 -7.36
C ARG A 325 -0.12 -3.95 -7.14
N LEU A 326 0.72 -3.03 -6.62
CA LEU A 326 0.43 -1.61 -6.26
C LEU A 326 -0.67 -1.35 -5.25
N SER A 327 -1.75 -2.11 -5.27
CA SER A 327 -2.97 -1.83 -4.52
C SER A 327 -3.64 -3.16 -4.23
N LEU A 328 -3.81 -3.50 -2.95
CA LEU A 328 -4.51 -4.69 -2.50
C LEU A 328 -5.77 -4.30 -1.72
N PRO A 329 -6.96 -4.85 -2.06
CA PRO A 329 -8.15 -4.63 -1.25
C PRO A 329 -8.01 -5.27 0.13
N PRO A 330 -8.65 -4.72 1.18
CA PRO A 330 -8.59 -5.27 2.54
C PRO A 330 -8.89 -6.77 2.65
N ALA A 331 -9.84 -7.28 1.86
CA ALA A 331 -10.19 -8.70 1.81
C ALA A 331 -8.99 -9.62 1.51
N THR A 332 -7.96 -9.13 0.82
CA THR A 332 -6.73 -9.86 0.48
C THR A 332 -5.97 -10.35 1.73
N PHE A 333 -6.17 -9.71 2.87
CA PHE A 333 -5.42 -9.97 4.09
C PHE A 333 -6.14 -10.90 5.09
N ARG A 334 -7.41 -11.27 4.84
CA ARG A 334 -8.15 -12.19 5.73
C ARG A 334 -7.62 -13.63 5.59
N ARG A 335 -7.62 -14.41 6.68
CA ARG A 335 -7.05 -15.78 6.75
C ARG A 335 -7.80 -16.80 5.90
N SER A 336 -9.11 -16.65 5.75
CA SER A 336 -9.93 -17.45 4.84
C SER A 336 -10.08 -16.68 3.54
N TRP A 337 -9.44 -17.17 2.48
CA TRP A 337 -9.78 -16.72 1.14
C TRP A 337 -11.23 -17.13 0.89
N PRO A 338 -12.16 -16.21 0.56
CA PRO A 338 -13.53 -16.60 0.29
C PRO A 338 -13.53 -17.55 -0.91
N SER A 339 -13.97 -18.79 -0.68
CA SER A 339 -14.26 -19.74 -1.72
C SER A 339 -15.37 -19.16 -2.61
N GLY A 340 -15.00 -18.79 -3.84
CA GLY A 340 -15.89 -18.59 -4.99
C GLY A 340 -16.89 -17.43 -4.97
N GLU A 341 -17.60 -17.17 -3.87
CA GLU A 341 -18.86 -16.40 -3.91
C GLU A 341 -18.93 -15.23 -2.90
N GLU A 342 -18.21 -15.30 -1.77
CA GLU A 342 -18.24 -14.23 -0.75
C GLU A 342 -17.34 -13.02 -1.05
N ALA A 343 -16.47 -13.10 -2.06
CA ALA A 343 -15.67 -11.96 -2.54
C ALA A 343 -16.54 -10.80 -3.09
N ALA A 344 -17.85 -11.03 -3.26
CA ALA A 344 -18.81 -10.06 -3.76
C ALA A 344 -19.32 -9.06 -2.71
N VAL A 345 -19.08 -9.28 -1.41
CA VAL A 345 -19.72 -8.51 -0.33
C VAL A 345 -18.71 -7.65 0.43
N GLU A 346 -18.26 -6.57 -0.22
CA GLU A 346 -17.94 -5.27 0.41
C GLU A 346 -17.64 -4.28 -0.74
N LYS A 347 -18.61 -4.14 -1.66
CA LYS A 347 -18.66 -3.09 -2.69
C LYS A 347 -19.12 -1.74 -2.11
N GLU A 348 -18.78 -1.43 -0.87
CA GLU A 348 -18.81 -0.04 -0.38
C GLU A 348 -17.56 0.66 -0.92
N ARG A 349 -17.64 0.89 -2.23
CA ARG A 349 -16.57 1.23 -3.15
C ARG A 349 -15.96 2.56 -2.75
N TRP A 350 -14.93 2.55 -1.90
CA TRP A 350 -14.05 3.69 -1.76
C TRP A 350 -13.63 4.14 -3.16
N VAL A 351 -13.83 5.42 -3.41
CA VAL A 351 -13.51 6.01 -4.70
C VAL A 351 -12.37 6.98 -4.51
N GLY A 352 -11.23 6.66 -5.11
CA GLY A 352 -10.12 7.60 -5.21
C GLY A 352 -10.45 8.75 -6.16
N CYS A 353 -9.53 9.70 -6.27
CA CYS A 353 -9.67 10.82 -7.17
C CYS A 353 -8.63 10.74 -8.29
N CYS A 354 -9.08 10.91 -9.54
CA CYS A 354 -8.19 11.12 -10.68
C CYS A 354 -7.31 12.35 -10.40
N TYR A 355 -6.00 12.19 -10.51
CA TYR A 355 -5.05 13.28 -10.30
C TYR A 355 -5.30 14.46 -11.25
N ALA A 356 -5.60 14.17 -12.52
CA ALA A 356 -5.71 15.18 -13.56
C ALA A 356 -7.05 15.95 -13.52
N CYS A 357 -8.18 15.25 -13.42
CA CYS A 357 -9.51 15.87 -13.52
C CYS A 357 -10.34 15.82 -12.23
N ARG A 358 -9.81 15.24 -11.15
CA ARG A 358 -10.49 15.05 -9.85
C ARG A 358 -11.77 14.20 -9.90
N SER A 359 -12.08 13.59 -11.05
CA SER A 359 -13.20 12.64 -11.14
C SER A 359 -12.95 11.41 -10.28
N LYS A 360 -14.05 10.80 -9.85
CA LYS A 360 -14.08 9.56 -9.09
C LYS A 360 -13.43 8.41 -9.88
N VAL A 361 -12.41 7.77 -9.31
CA VAL A 361 -11.77 6.55 -9.84
C VAL A 361 -12.05 5.34 -8.96
N VAL A 362 -12.64 4.32 -9.57
CA VAL A 362 -12.87 3.05 -8.88
C VAL A 362 -11.61 2.22 -8.85
N GLU A 363 -10.93 2.14 -9.99
CA GLU A 363 -9.73 1.32 -10.09
C GLU A 363 -8.60 2.09 -9.41
N LEU A 364 -8.34 1.75 -8.15
CA LEU A 364 -7.38 2.43 -7.27
C LEU A 364 -5.95 2.02 -7.61
N ARG A 365 -5.61 2.07 -8.90
CA ARG A 365 -4.34 1.61 -9.41
C ARG A 365 -3.52 2.75 -9.94
N HIS A 366 -2.37 2.94 -9.31
CA HIS A 366 -1.42 3.94 -9.75
C HIS A 366 -0.75 3.56 -11.06
N ARG A 367 -0.35 4.59 -11.80
CA ARG A 367 0.47 4.46 -13.01
C ARG A 367 1.58 5.49 -12.94
N ASN A 368 2.75 5.17 -13.48
CA ASN A 368 3.79 6.17 -13.65
C ASN A 368 3.45 7.08 -14.84
N CYS A 369 3.88 8.34 -14.80
CA CYS A 369 3.80 9.27 -15.92
C CYS A 369 4.60 8.72 -17.11
N ALA A 370 4.01 8.72 -18.31
CA ALA A 370 4.67 8.25 -19.52
C ALA A 370 5.99 9.01 -19.81
N ASN A 371 6.05 10.30 -19.50
CA ASN A 371 7.29 11.07 -19.47
C ASN A 371 8.24 10.48 -18.42
N ILE A 372 9.37 9.92 -18.88
CA ILE A 372 10.34 9.26 -18.01
C ILE A 372 11.09 10.22 -17.10
N ASP A 373 11.23 11.48 -17.49
CA ASP A 373 11.93 12.48 -16.68
C ASP A 373 11.05 12.95 -15.51
N CYS A 374 9.72 12.88 -15.69
CA CYS A 374 8.76 13.07 -14.60
C CYS A 374 8.60 11.80 -13.75
N ASN A 375 8.22 10.68 -14.39
CA ASN A 375 7.98 9.37 -13.78
C ASN A 375 7.05 9.35 -12.54
N ARG A 376 6.29 10.44 -12.26
CA ARG A 376 5.37 10.55 -11.12
C ARG A 376 4.40 9.38 -11.09
N LEU A 377 4.16 8.83 -9.91
CA LEU A 377 3.15 7.80 -9.67
C LEU A 377 1.82 8.49 -9.30
N PHE A 378 0.72 8.21 -9.99
CA PHE A 378 -0.58 8.87 -9.74
C PHE A 378 -1.77 8.00 -10.14
N LEU A 379 -2.93 8.26 -9.52
CA LEU A 379 -4.23 7.70 -9.91
C LEU A 379 -4.80 8.48 -11.10
N CYS A 380 -5.35 7.77 -12.08
CA CYS A 380 -5.87 8.39 -13.30
C CYS A 380 -7.10 7.65 -13.81
N CYS A 381 -8.16 8.38 -14.18
CA CYS A 381 -9.30 7.78 -14.84
C CYS A 381 -8.94 7.35 -16.27
N ARG A 382 -9.67 6.39 -16.82
CA ARG A 382 -9.43 5.84 -18.17
C ARG A 382 -9.44 6.92 -19.25
N TRP A 383 -10.30 7.93 -19.11
CA TRP A 383 -10.38 9.05 -20.05
C TRP A 383 -9.12 9.91 -20.02
N CYS A 384 -8.70 10.40 -18.84
CA CYS A 384 -7.47 11.20 -18.72
C CYS A 384 -6.22 10.40 -19.10
N ALA A 385 -6.18 9.10 -18.82
CA ALA A 385 -5.06 8.25 -19.22
C ALA A 385 -4.89 8.21 -20.75
N LYS A 386 -5.99 8.17 -21.51
CA LYS A 386 -5.96 8.24 -22.98
C LYS A 386 -5.65 9.66 -23.45
N GLU A 387 -6.37 10.66 -22.94
CA GLU A 387 -6.26 12.05 -23.37
C GLU A 387 -4.84 12.60 -23.14
N LEU A 388 -4.21 12.25 -22.02
CA LEU A 388 -2.85 12.67 -21.68
C LEU A 388 -1.78 11.68 -22.18
N ALA A 389 -2.12 10.69 -23.01
CA ALA A 389 -1.20 9.65 -23.48
C ALA A 389 -0.38 8.99 -22.36
N GLY A 390 -1.00 8.76 -21.20
CA GLY A 390 -0.36 8.19 -20.01
C GLY A 390 0.46 9.17 -19.18
N CYS A 391 0.49 10.45 -19.52
CA CYS A 391 1.15 11.51 -18.74
C CYS A 391 0.26 12.04 -17.61
N CYS A 392 0.88 12.67 -16.61
CA CYS A 392 0.17 13.31 -15.50
C CYS A 392 -0.40 14.69 -15.85
N CYS A 393 0.11 15.33 -16.90
CA CYS A 393 -0.31 16.65 -17.38
C CYS A 393 0.06 16.85 -18.86
N SER A 394 -0.44 17.93 -19.46
CA SER A 394 -0.18 18.31 -20.86
C SER A 394 1.29 18.60 -21.13
N ASP A 395 2.00 19.25 -20.20
CA ASP A 395 3.44 19.54 -20.36
C ASP A 395 4.25 18.24 -20.45
N CYS A 396 3.92 17.26 -19.61
CA CYS A 396 4.52 15.94 -19.71
C CYS A 396 4.17 15.23 -21.01
N LYS A 397 2.96 15.43 -21.57
CA LYS A 397 2.56 14.86 -22.87
C LYS A 397 3.38 15.44 -24.03
N ALA A 398 3.90 16.66 -23.89
CA ALA A 398 4.76 17.30 -24.89
C ALA A 398 6.27 17.01 -24.70
N ALA A 399 6.64 16.24 -23.67
CA ALA A 399 8.05 15.93 -23.38
C ALA A 399 8.68 15.05 -24.47
N PRO A 400 10.01 15.14 -24.70
CA PRO A 400 10.67 14.37 -25.76
C PRO A 400 10.82 12.88 -25.45
N ARG A 401 10.84 12.49 -24.16
CA ARG A 401 11.13 11.12 -23.73
C ARG A 401 9.89 10.43 -23.17
N LEU A 402 8.99 10.06 -24.08
CA LEU A 402 7.72 9.42 -23.75
C LEU A 402 7.79 7.90 -23.91
N ARG A 403 7.17 7.21 -22.96
CA ARG A 403 6.84 5.80 -23.06
C ARG A 403 5.41 5.65 -23.60
N PRO A 404 5.08 4.56 -24.33
CA PRO A 404 3.75 4.38 -24.90
C PRO A 404 2.70 4.19 -23.80
N LEU A 405 1.45 4.56 -24.04
CA LEU A 405 0.37 4.26 -23.10
C LEU A 405 0.21 2.74 -22.97
N LEU A 406 0.54 2.20 -21.79
CA LEU A 406 0.40 0.77 -21.54
C LEU A 406 -1.04 0.36 -21.21
N PRO A 407 -1.55 -0.76 -21.78
CA PRO A 407 -2.87 -1.28 -21.49
C PRO A 407 -2.93 -1.96 -20.11
N GLY A 408 -4.11 -1.91 -19.50
CA GLY A 408 -4.47 -2.66 -18.30
C GLY A 408 -3.39 -2.63 -17.20
N HIS A 409 -2.91 -3.82 -16.84
CA HIS A 409 -2.05 -4.02 -15.69
C HIS A 409 -0.54 -3.88 -15.93
N GLN A 410 -0.13 -3.46 -17.13
CA GLN A 410 1.29 -3.42 -17.47
C GLN A 410 2.06 -2.28 -16.79
N ARG A 411 3.38 -2.46 -16.69
CA ARG A 411 4.31 -1.47 -16.12
C ARG A 411 5.37 -1.08 -17.12
N TYR A 412 5.87 0.14 -16.94
CA TYR A 412 7.00 0.58 -17.72
C TYR A 412 8.26 -0.24 -17.41
N LEU A 413 8.89 -0.69 -18.47
CA LEU A 413 10.22 -1.27 -18.47
C LEU A 413 11.28 -0.15 -18.37
N LYS A 414 12.55 -0.54 -18.40
CA LYS A 414 13.65 0.41 -18.47
C LYS A 414 13.62 1.18 -19.79
N TRP A 415 14.09 2.43 -19.75
CA TRP A 415 14.06 3.34 -20.92
C TRP A 415 14.62 2.75 -22.20
N HIS A 416 15.76 2.04 -22.10
CA HIS A 416 16.45 1.48 -23.25
C HIS A 416 15.55 0.54 -24.07
N VAL A 417 14.59 -0.14 -23.43
CA VAL A 417 13.63 -1.00 -24.15
C VAL A 417 12.75 -0.18 -25.11
N TYR A 418 12.35 1.03 -24.71
CA TYR A 418 11.53 1.91 -25.53
C TYR A 418 12.34 2.70 -26.56
N ARG A 419 13.55 3.14 -26.18
CA ARG A 419 14.46 3.88 -27.06
C ARG A 419 14.95 3.00 -28.21
N ASP A 420 15.29 1.75 -27.92
CA ASP A 420 15.98 0.85 -28.87
C ASP A 420 14.98 0.05 -29.73
N GLY A 421 13.68 0.32 -29.62
CA GLY A 421 12.64 -0.36 -30.41
C GLY A 421 12.53 -1.86 -30.14
N LEU A 422 13.05 -2.35 -29.00
CA LEU A 422 12.96 -3.74 -28.57
C LEU A 422 11.53 -4.01 -28.09
N SER A 423 10.60 -4.18 -29.03
CA SER A 423 9.22 -4.55 -28.75
C SER A 423 9.17 -5.94 -28.13
N THR A 424 8.51 -6.06 -26.97
CA THR A 424 7.88 -7.33 -26.58
C THR A 424 6.62 -7.50 -27.43
N PRO A 425 6.36 -8.68 -28.03
CA PRO A 425 5.20 -8.87 -28.87
C PRO A 425 3.93 -8.79 -28.01
N VAL A 426 3.03 -7.89 -28.37
CA VAL A 426 1.64 -7.94 -27.91
C VAL A 426 0.92 -8.90 -28.85
N ALA A 427 0.34 -9.95 -28.29
CA ALA A 427 -0.57 -10.83 -29.00
C ALA A 427 -1.66 -9.99 -29.67
N THR A 428 -1.64 -9.97 -30.99
CA THR A 428 -2.78 -9.52 -31.80
C THR A 428 -3.79 -10.65 -31.79
N ASP A 429 -4.86 -10.50 -31.00
CA ASP A 429 -6.13 -11.15 -31.33
C ASP A 429 -6.65 -10.50 -32.62
N SER A 430 -6.23 -11.05 -33.75
CA SER A 430 -6.83 -10.82 -35.05
C SER A 430 -7.64 -12.06 -35.43
N LYS A 431 -8.87 -12.13 -34.92
CA LYS A 431 -9.97 -12.84 -35.57
C LYS A 431 -11.19 -11.97 -35.41
N ASP A 432 -11.53 -11.28 -36.49
CA ASP A 432 -12.88 -11.19 -37.06
C ASP A 432 -12.90 -10.09 -38.11
N ASN A 433 -12.73 -10.51 -39.36
CA ASN A 433 -13.21 -9.76 -40.52
C ASN A 433 -13.75 -10.77 -41.52
N PRO A 434 -15.07 -11.05 -41.53
CA PRO A 434 -15.72 -11.58 -42.70
C PRO A 434 -16.27 -10.42 -43.53
N ASP A 435 -15.98 -10.49 -44.83
CA ASP A 435 -16.80 -9.98 -45.92
C ASP A 435 -16.95 -8.46 -46.10
N CYS A 436 -16.24 -7.96 -47.12
CA CYS A 436 -16.84 -7.11 -48.14
C CYS A 436 -16.07 -7.28 -49.45
N CYS A 437 -16.53 -8.22 -50.28
CA CYS A 437 -16.32 -8.23 -51.72
C CYS A 437 -17.46 -7.47 -52.41
N CYS A 438 -17.12 -6.86 -53.55
CA CYS A 438 -17.95 -6.13 -54.53
C CYS A 438 -18.08 -4.62 -54.30
#